data_AF-A0A9W6RUA5-F1
#
_entry.id   AF-A0A9W6RUA5-F1
#
_cell.length_a   1.000
_cell.length_b   1.000
_cell.length_c   1.000
_cell.angle_alpha   90.00
_cell.angle_beta   90.00
_cell.angle_gamma   90.00
#
_symmetry.space_group_name_H-M   'P 1'
#
loop_
_entity.id
_entity.type
_entity.pdbx_description
1 polymer ?
#
loop_
_entity_poly.entity_id
_entity_poly.type
_entity_poly.pdbx_seq_one_letter_code
_entity_poly.pdbx_strand_id
1 'polypeptide(L)'
;MSHRSRIPELESIEWKGSKSVADYSRTGRDLARDFAWELHSSADELQAILSAQKGHPLLLGLDVKIRARRVAAHLRRAAEGQVGVAAALVKLNAEYKRQFVAPAAAAKAKTKTKRPWEL
;
A
#
# COMPACT_ATOMS: atom_id res chain seq x y z
N MET A 1 -23.46 -12.39 -13.78
CA MET A 1 -21.99 -12.53 -13.86
C MET A 1 -21.44 -12.28 -12.47
N SER A 2 -20.81 -13.26 -11.82
CA SER A 2 -20.24 -13.09 -10.48
C SER A 2 -19.00 -12.21 -10.59
N HIS A 3 -19.07 -10.96 -10.14
CA HIS A 3 -17.89 -10.15 -9.88
C HIS A 3 -17.10 -10.84 -8.77
N ARG A 4 -16.01 -11.53 -9.11
CA ARG A 4 -15.12 -12.13 -8.11
C ARG A 4 -14.23 -11.00 -7.61
N SER A 5 -14.65 -10.33 -6.54
CA SER A 5 -13.85 -9.34 -5.84
C SER A 5 -12.51 -9.95 -5.46
N ARG A 6 -11.41 -9.30 -5.83
CA ARG A 6 -10.06 -9.74 -5.47
C ARG A 6 -9.57 -9.11 -4.17
N ILE A 7 -10.14 -7.95 -3.79
CA ILE A 7 -9.80 -7.19 -2.58
C ILE A 7 -11.10 -6.55 -2.05
N PRO A 8 -11.90 -7.29 -1.26
CA PRO A 8 -13.21 -6.85 -0.80
C PRO A 8 -13.19 -5.52 -0.02
N GLU A 9 -12.12 -5.28 0.74
CA GLU A 9 -11.96 -4.07 1.55
C GLU A 9 -11.92 -2.81 0.69
N LEU A 10 -11.31 -2.88 -0.50
CA LEU A 10 -11.26 -1.77 -1.45
C LEU A 10 -12.54 -1.69 -2.30
N GLU A 11 -13.08 -2.82 -2.72
CA GLU A 11 -14.29 -2.85 -3.55
C GLU A 11 -15.52 -2.34 -2.77
N SER A 12 -15.58 -2.58 -1.46
CA SER A 12 -16.66 -2.09 -0.60
C SER A 12 -16.75 -0.56 -0.52
N ILE A 13 -15.74 0.16 -1.00
CA ILE A 13 -15.69 1.63 -0.99
C ILE A 13 -16.33 2.16 -2.27
N GLU A 14 -17.59 2.56 -2.16
CA GLU A 14 -18.28 3.27 -3.24
C GLU A 14 -17.63 4.65 -3.48
N TRP A 15 -17.33 4.99 -4.73
CA TRP A 15 -16.78 6.29 -5.11
C TRP A 15 -17.84 7.39 -5.02
N LYS A 16 -18.05 7.90 -3.80
CA LYS A 16 -19.03 8.94 -3.50
C LYS A 16 -18.44 10.07 -2.66
N GLY A 17 -18.18 11.19 -3.34
CA GLY A 17 -17.70 12.42 -2.70
C GLY A 17 -16.27 12.33 -2.18
N SER A 18 -15.89 13.29 -1.32
CA SER A 18 -14.52 13.44 -0.85
C SER A 18 -14.09 12.39 0.18
N LYS A 19 -15.05 11.82 0.91
CA LYS A 19 -14.79 10.83 1.95
C LYS A 19 -14.26 9.51 1.35
N SER A 20 -14.80 9.07 0.21
CA SER A 20 -14.38 7.80 -0.41
C SER A 20 -12.90 7.81 -0.83
N VAL A 21 -12.35 8.96 -1.24
CA VAL A 21 -10.91 9.08 -1.55
C VAL A 21 -10.04 8.86 -0.31
N ALA A 22 -10.43 9.48 0.81
CA ALA A 22 -9.72 9.32 2.07
C ALA A 22 -9.82 7.88 2.61
N ASP A 23 -11.01 7.29 2.52
CA ASP A 23 -11.25 5.92 2.94
C ASP A 23 -10.45 4.93 2.06
N TYR A 24 -10.46 5.10 0.73
CA TYR A 24 -9.70 4.25 -0.20
C TYR A 24 -8.20 4.34 0.03
N SER A 25 -7.66 5.56 0.15
CA SER A 25 -6.25 5.78 0.47
C SER A 25 -5.84 5.15 1.79
N ARG A 26 -6.69 5.23 2.82
CA ARG A 26 -6.41 4.65 4.13
C ARG A 26 -6.43 3.12 4.06
N THR A 27 -7.51 2.54 3.56
CA THR A 27 -7.68 1.08 3.47
C THR A 27 -6.59 0.46 2.61
N GLY A 28 -6.29 1.03 1.44
CA GLY A 28 -5.22 0.52 0.59
C GLY A 28 -3.83 0.63 1.24
N ARG A 29 -3.58 1.71 2.01
CA ARG A 29 -2.32 1.86 2.74
C ARG A 29 -2.18 0.79 3.82
N ASP A 30 -3.26 0.50 4.54
CA ASP A 30 -3.26 -0.50 5.60
C ASP A 30 -3.01 -1.90 4.98
N LEU A 31 -3.72 -2.26 3.90
CA LEU A 31 -3.47 -3.50 3.13
C LEU A 31 -2.03 -3.63 2.63
N ALA A 32 -1.45 -2.56 2.08
CA ALA A 32 -0.08 -2.58 1.60
C ALA A 32 0.92 -2.79 2.76
N ARG A 33 0.66 -2.21 3.94
CA ARG A 33 1.52 -2.41 5.13
C ARG A 33 1.40 -3.83 5.68
N ASP A 34 0.19 -4.37 5.73
CA ASP A 34 -0.03 -5.75 6.18
C ASP A 34 0.66 -6.73 5.24
N PHE A 35 0.54 -6.52 3.93
CA PHE A 35 1.24 -7.36 2.96
C PHE A 35 2.76 -7.19 3.00
N ALA A 36 3.26 -5.97 3.24
CA ALA A 36 4.69 -5.75 3.46
C ALA A 36 5.20 -6.57 4.65
N TRP A 37 4.45 -6.59 5.75
CA TRP A 37 4.81 -7.36 6.94
C TRP A 37 4.81 -8.86 6.68
N GLU A 38 3.78 -9.37 6.02
CA GLU A 38 3.67 -10.79 5.63
C GLU A 38 4.85 -11.22 4.75
N LEU A 39 5.17 -10.43 3.72
CA LEU A 39 6.31 -10.69 2.82
C LEU A 39 7.65 -10.68 3.57
N HIS A 40 7.81 -9.78 4.55
CA HIS A 40 9.03 -9.70 5.35
C HIS A 40 9.18 -10.92 6.26
N SER A 41 8.11 -11.31 6.97
CA SER A 41 8.09 -12.50 7.83
C SER A 41 8.35 -13.77 7.01
N SER A 42 7.64 -13.93 5.89
CA SER A 42 7.83 -15.03 4.94
C SER A 42 9.27 -15.09 4.39
N ALA A 43 9.96 -13.95 4.23
CA ALA A 43 11.35 -13.94 3.80
C ALA A 43 12.30 -14.56 4.84
N ASP A 44 12.06 -14.31 6.13
CA ASP A 44 12.86 -14.86 7.22
C ASP A 44 12.63 -16.37 7.35
N GLU A 45 11.38 -16.81 7.29
CA GLU A 45 11.02 -18.24 7.29
C GLU A 45 11.62 -18.98 6.09
N LEU A 46 11.45 -18.43 4.89
CA LEU A 46 12.01 -19.01 3.66
C LEU A 46 13.53 -19.12 3.74
N GLN A 47 14.21 -18.08 4.23
CA GLN A 47 15.66 -18.10 4.38
C GLN A 47 16.09 -19.20 5.36
N ALA A 48 15.37 -19.39 6.48
CA ALA A 48 15.68 -20.41 7.47
C ALA A 48 15.50 -21.82 6.89
N ILE A 49 14.38 -22.09 6.23
CA ILE A 49 14.07 -23.38 5.58
C ILE A 49 15.14 -23.74 4.54
N LEU A 50 15.50 -22.80 3.68
CA LEU A 50 16.51 -23.03 2.65
C LEU A 50 17.91 -23.20 3.23
N SER A 51 18.26 -22.44 4.27
CA SER A 51 19.57 -22.54 4.94
C SER A 51 19.76 -23.88 5.65
N ALA A 52 18.68 -24.52 6.09
CA ALA A 52 18.70 -25.83 6.72
C ALA A 52 19.10 -26.96 5.76
N GLN A 53 19.09 -26.73 4.43
CA GLN A 53 19.53 -27.69 3.41
C GLN A 53 21.06 -27.86 3.34
N LYS A 54 21.81 -27.35 4.33
CA LYS A 54 23.27 -27.50 4.38
C LYS A 54 23.63 -28.99 4.48
N GLY A 55 24.54 -29.43 3.60
CA GLY A 55 24.97 -30.83 3.55
C GLY A 55 24.09 -31.74 2.69
N HIS A 56 23.07 -31.19 2.03
CA HIS A 56 22.26 -31.94 1.08
C HIS A 56 23.14 -32.48 -0.07
N PRO A 57 23.08 -33.79 -0.41
CA PRO A 57 23.97 -34.40 -1.41
C PRO A 57 23.93 -33.73 -2.80
N LEU A 58 22.76 -33.27 -3.24
CA LEU A 58 22.62 -32.54 -4.52
C LEU A 58 23.13 -31.10 -4.49
N LEU A 59 23.47 -30.57 -3.31
CA LEU A 59 23.95 -29.19 -3.13
C LEU A 59 25.43 -29.14 -2.66
N LEU A 60 26.15 -30.25 -2.79
CA LEU A 60 27.57 -30.34 -2.43
C LEU A 60 28.41 -29.31 -3.20
N GLY A 61 29.32 -28.65 -2.49
CA GLY A 61 30.17 -27.59 -3.04
C GLY A 61 29.50 -26.21 -3.17
N LEU A 62 28.20 -26.09 -2.84
CA LEU A 62 27.49 -24.82 -2.88
C LEU A 62 27.38 -24.17 -1.49
N ASP A 63 27.55 -22.85 -1.42
CA ASP A 63 27.18 -22.09 -0.23
C ASP A 63 25.65 -21.90 -0.17
N VAL A 64 24.99 -22.85 0.48
CA VAL A 64 23.54 -22.89 0.68
C VAL A 64 23.05 -21.64 1.43
N LYS A 65 23.82 -21.11 2.38
CA LYS A 65 23.40 -19.93 3.17
C LYS A 65 23.37 -18.67 2.33
N ILE A 66 24.40 -18.46 1.50
CA ILE A 66 24.42 -17.33 0.55
C ILE A 66 23.28 -17.44 -0.44
N ARG A 67 23.03 -18.64 -0.98
CA ARG A 67 21.94 -18.87 -1.94
C ARG A 67 20.57 -18.64 -1.31
N ALA A 68 20.32 -19.18 -0.11
CA ALA A 68 19.09 -18.93 0.65
C ALA A 68 18.85 -17.43 0.88
N ARG A 69 19.90 -16.69 1.30
CA ARG A 69 19.82 -15.23 1.47
C ARG A 69 19.45 -14.52 0.17
N ARG A 70 20.03 -14.91 -0.96
CA ARG A 70 19.71 -14.30 -2.27
C ARG A 70 18.27 -14.56 -2.67
N VAL A 71 17.74 -15.75 -2.43
CA VAL A 71 16.33 -16.07 -2.72
C VAL A 71 15.41 -15.25 -1.82
N ALA A 72 15.62 -15.25 -0.50
CA ALA A 72 14.83 -14.49 0.45
C ALA A 72 14.87 -12.96 0.21
N ALA A 73 15.96 -12.45 -0.34
CA ALA A 73 16.07 -11.03 -0.69
C ALA A 73 15.00 -10.56 -1.68
N HIS A 74 14.45 -11.44 -2.52
CA HIS A 74 13.35 -11.07 -3.42
C HIS A 74 12.06 -10.74 -2.66
N LEU A 75 11.73 -11.50 -1.61
CA LEU A 75 10.58 -11.21 -0.75
C LEU A 75 10.80 -9.93 0.06
N ARG A 76 12.01 -9.70 0.57
CA ARG A 76 12.36 -8.43 1.25
C ARG A 76 12.17 -7.22 0.34
N ARG A 77 12.63 -7.30 -0.92
CA ARG A 77 12.41 -6.23 -1.91
C ARG A 77 10.93 -6.06 -2.26
N ALA A 78 10.18 -7.15 -2.35
CA ALA A 78 8.73 -7.07 -2.56
C ALA A 78 8.03 -6.36 -1.40
N ALA A 79 8.43 -6.64 -0.15
CA ALA A 79 7.94 -5.94 1.04
C ALA A 79 8.26 -4.43 0.99
N GLU A 80 9.49 -4.06 0.63
CA GLU A 80 9.86 -2.65 0.40
C GLU A 80 9.00 -1.98 -0.68
N GLY A 81 8.71 -2.71 -1.77
CA GLY A 81 7.79 -2.27 -2.81
C GLY A 81 6.40 -1.94 -2.27
N GLN A 82 5.87 -2.78 -1.37
CA GLN A 82 4.59 -2.54 -0.71
C GLN A 82 4.62 -1.31 0.21
N VAL A 83 5.74 -1.05 0.90
CA VAL A 83 5.93 0.21 1.65
C VAL A 83 5.87 1.42 0.71
N GLY A 84 6.43 1.31 -0.50
CA GLY A 84 6.33 2.33 -1.54
C GLY A 84 4.88 2.58 -1.98
N VAL A 85 4.09 1.52 -2.16
CA VAL A 85 2.65 1.62 -2.45
C VAL A 85 1.92 2.35 -1.32
N ALA A 86 2.17 1.99 -0.07
CA ALA A 86 1.57 2.65 1.09
C ALA A 86 1.88 4.16 1.11
N ALA A 87 3.12 4.55 0.82
CA ALA A 87 3.52 5.96 0.74
C ALA A 87 2.83 6.71 -0.41
N ALA A 88 2.69 6.07 -1.57
CA ALA A 88 1.98 6.65 -2.71
C ALA A 88 0.48 6.90 -2.39
N LEU A 89 -0.16 6.00 -1.65
CA LEU A 89 -1.56 6.15 -1.24
C LEU A 89 -1.79 7.28 -0.23
N VAL A 90 -0.81 7.57 0.62
CA VAL A 90 -0.82 8.79 1.47
C VAL A 90 -0.74 10.04 0.61
N LYS A 91 0.17 10.05 -0.39
CA LYS A 91 0.31 11.17 -1.32
C LYS A 91 -0.94 11.40 -2.16
N LEU A 92 -1.62 10.33 -2.58
CA LEU A 92 -2.91 10.41 -3.28
C LEU A 92 -3.93 11.26 -2.51
N ASN A 93 -4.15 10.96 -1.23
CA ASN A 93 -5.11 11.71 -0.42
C ASN A 93 -4.67 13.16 -0.18
N ALA A 94 -3.37 13.37 0.04
CA ALA A 94 -2.81 14.72 0.22
C ALA A 94 -3.01 15.57 -1.04
N GLU A 95 -2.72 15.01 -2.21
CA GLU A 95 -2.89 15.67 -3.50
C GLU A 95 -4.37 15.95 -3.80
N TYR A 96 -5.25 14.99 -3.54
CA TYR A 96 -6.69 15.19 -3.66
C TYR A 96 -7.19 16.37 -2.81
N LYS A 97 -6.76 16.45 -1.55
CA LYS A 97 -7.12 17.57 -0.66
C LYS A 97 -6.59 18.90 -1.20
N ARG A 98 -5.36 18.93 -1.70
CA ARG A 98 -4.73 20.12 -2.26
C ARG A 98 -5.46 20.63 -3.50
N GLN A 99 -5.80 19.74 -4.42
CA GLN A 99 -6.35 20.10 -5.74
C GLN A 99 -7.87 20.33 -5.73
N PHE A 100 -8.62 19.60 -4.89
CA PHE A 100 -10.08 19.58 -4.96
C PHE A 100 -10.76 20.13 -3.70
N VAL A 101 -10.24 19.82 -2.51
CA VAL A 101 -10.88 20.22 -1.25
C VAL A 101 -10.55 21.67 -0.91
N ALA A 102 -9.27 22.05 -0.96
CA ALA A 102 -8.84 23.40 -0.60
C ALA A 102 -9.45 24.50 -1.51
N PRO A 103 -9.47 24.35 -2.86
CA PRO A 103 -10.09 25.36 -3.72
C PRO A 103 -11.60 25.46 -3.53
N ALA A 104 -12.29 24.32 -3.35
CA ALA A 104 -13.73 24.31 -3.11
C ALA A 104 -14.08 25.00 -1.78
N ALA A 105 -13.29 24.81 -0.73
CA ALA A 105 -13.47 25.49 0.55
C ALA A 105 -13.24 27.01 0.41
N ALA A 106 -12.20 27.42 -0.31
CA ALA A 106 -11.90 28.84 -0.54
C ALA A 106 -13.01 29.54 -1.34
N ALA A 107 -13.58 28.88 -2.35
CA ALA A 107 -14.70 29.41 -3.14
C ALA A 107 -15.95 29.62 -2.27
N LYS A 108 -16.31 28.63 -1.43
CA LYS A 108 -17.45 28.74 -0.50
C LYS A 108 -17.29 29.87 0.50
N ALA A 109 -16.07 30.11 0.99
CA ALA A 109 -15.78 31.21 1.91
C ALA A 109 -16.04 32.57 1.24
N LYS A 110 -15.63 32.77 -0.01
CA LYS A 110 -15.87 34.02 -0.77
C LYS A 110 -17.35 34.31 -0.98
N THR A 111 -18.17 33.28 -1.24
CA THR A 111 -19.62 33.45 -1.44
C THR A 111 -20.34 33.92 -0.18
N LYS A 112 -19.92 33.45 1.00
CA LYS A 112 -20.51 33.88 2.29
C LYS A 112 -20.22 35.33 2.66
N THR A 113 -19.18 35.93 2.08
CA THR A 113 -18.74 37.30 2.43
C THR A 113 -19.56 38.39 1.73
N LYS A 114 -20.28 38.10 0.63
CA LYS A 114 -21.20 39.09 0.03
C LYS A 114 -22.44 39.26 0.93
N ARG A 115 -22.52 40.38 1.66
CA ARG A 115 -23.67 40.71 2.52
C ARG A 115 -24.83 41.28 1.67
N PRO A 116 -26.09 41.20 2.14
CA PRO A 116 -27.28 41.42 1.31
C PRO A 116 -27.57 42.86 0.87
N TRP A 117 -26.71 43.83 1.18
CA TRP A 117 -26.96 45.25 0.90
C TRP A 117 -26.06 45.86 -0.18
N GLU A 118 -25.27 45.06 -0.90
CA GLU A 118 -24.36 45.52 -1.97
C GLU A 118 -24.85 45.12 -3.39
N LEU A 119 -26.13 45.30 -3.70
CA LEU A 119 -26.69 45.22 -5.06
C LEU A 119 -27.41 46.51 -5.44
#